data_AF-A0A0C9ZMA0-F1
#
_entry.id   AF-A0A0C9ZMA0-F1
#
_cell.length_a   1.000
_cell.length_b   1.000
_cell.length_c   1.000
_cell.angle_alpha   90.00
_cell.angle_beta   90.00
_cell.angle_gamma   90.00
#
_symmetry.space_group_name_H-M   'P 1'
#
loop_
_entity.id
_entity.type
_entity.pdbx_description
1 polymer ?
#
loop_
_entity_poly.entity_id
_entity_poly.type
_entity_poly.pdbx_seq_one_letter_code
_entity_poly.pdbx_strand_id
1 'polypeptide(L)'
;MLRTCDAVISGSTALHILQPNLDTLWTPADLDIYVPLATSTHMLNCVMAEGYSIVSDGQQVQTRYTHSHVHRVVVLSNGERNIDVVVSATSVALSPIFQFHSTAIMNFVSADTIFCSYPRLTFRHLSLLN
;
A
#
# COMPACT_ATOMS: atom_id res chain seq x y z
N MET A 1 -7.10 -13.35 1.27
CA MET A 1 -7.40 -11.96 0.94
C MET A 1 -6.46 -11.39 -0.14
N LEU A 2 -5.15 -11.25 0.09
CA LEU A 2 -4.24 -10.65 -0.90
C LEU A 2 -4.24 -11.38 -2.26
N ARG A 3 -4.06 -12.71 -2.24
CA ARG A 3 -4.07 -13.55 -3.46
C ARG A 3 -5.38 -13.46 -4.24
N THR A 4 -6.52 -13.51 -3.53
CA THR A 4 -7.85 -13.54 -4.16
C THR A 4 -8.25 -12.19 -4.75
N CYS A 5 -7.58 -11.11 -4.36
CA CYS A 5 -7.86 -9.77 -4.85
C CYS A 5 -6.75 -9.20 -5.75
N ASP A 6 -5.72 -9.98 -6.08
CA ASP A 6 -4.51 -9.50 -6.75
C ASP A 6 -3.90 -8.25 -6.08
N ALA A 7 -3.92 -8.25 -4.76
CA ALA A 7 -3.52 -7.12 -3.94
C ALA A 7 -2.14 -7.31 -3.32
N VAL A 8 -1.49 -6.20 -2.98
CA VAL A 8 -0.18 -6.18 -2.32
C VAL A 8 -0.17 -5.18 -1.17
N ILE A 9 0.69 -5.41 -0.20
CA ILE A 9 1.02 -4.45 0.86
C ILE A 9 2.23 -3.63 0.40
N SER A 10 2.23 -2.33 0.63
CA SER A 10 3.38 -1.45 0.31
C SER A 10 3.66 -0.48 1.47
N GLY A 11 4.34 0.62 1.18
CA GLY A 11 4.51 1.72 2.13
C GLY A 11 5.44 1.38 3.29
N SER A 12 5.13 1.94 4.46
CA SER A 12 5.98 1.83 5.64
C SER A 12 6.07 0.38 6.16
N THR A 13 4.97 -0.38 6.07
CA THR A 13 4.92 -1.79 6.48
C THR A 13 5.85 -2.66 5.62
N ALA A 14 5.80 -2.52 4.29
CA ALA A 14 6.67 -3.28 3.40
C ALA A 14 8.16 -2.94 3.59
N LEU A 15 8.49 -1.67 3.84
CA LEU A 15 9.85 -1.25 4.16
C LEU A 15 10.34 -1.85 5.49
N HIS A 16 9.49 -1.84 6.52
CA HIS A 16 9.81 -2.39 7.84
C HIS A 16 10.12 -3.90 7.77
N ILE A 17 9.33 -4.66 6.98
CA ILE A 17 9.57 -6.10 6.74
C ILE A 17 10.96 -6.35 6.12
N LEU A 18 11.42 -5.44 5.25
CA LEU A 18 12.74 -5.53 4.60
C LEU A 18 13.89 -5.07 5.51
N GLN A 19 13.61 -4.46 6.66
CA GLN A 19 14.63 -3.92 7.57
C GLN A 19 14.56 -4.56 8.98
N PRO A 20 14.58 -5.92 9.11
CA PRO A 20 14.30 -6.58 10.38
C PRO A 20 15.42 -6.44 11.44
N ASN A 21 16.61 -5.97 11.08
CA ASN A 21 17.84 -6.09 11.89
C ASN A 21 18.52 -4.77 12.27
N LEU A 22 17.76 -3.70 12.41
CA LEU A 22 18.30 -2.46 12.97
C LEU A 22 17.43 -2.04 14.13
N ASP A 23 18.03 -1.36 15.10
CA ASP A 23 17.35 -0.62 16.16
C ASP A 23 16.48 0.51 15.55
N THR A 24 15.53 0.15 14.69
CA THR A 24 14.60 1.07 14.07
C THR A 24 13.67 1.53 15.17
N LEU A 25 13.90 2.74 15.65
CA LEU A 25 13.09 3.43 16.65
C LEU A 25 11.66 3.77 16.15
N TRP A 26 11.28 3.27 14.98
CA TRP A 26 10.02 3.55 14.32
C TRP A 26 9.29 2.25 14.00
N THR A 27 7.96 2.30 14.13
CA THR A 27 7.04 1.26 13.71
C THR A 27 6.12 1.83 12.63
N PRO A 28 5.64 1.01 11.67
CA PRO A 28 4.60 1.42 10.74
C PRO A 28 3.38 1.98 11.51
N ALA A 29 2.85 3.10 11.04
CA ALA A 29 1.68 3.75 11.66
C ALA A 29 0.36 3.12 11.17
N ASP A 30 0.38 2.63 9.93
CA ASP A 30 -0.76 2.15 9.17
C ASP A 30 -0.36 0.99 8.24
N LEU A 31 -1.37 0.35 7.67
CA LEU A 31 -1.20 -0.70 6.67
C LEU A 31 -1.76 -0.23 5.32
N ASP A 32 -0.88 -0.03 4.34
CA ASP A 32 -1.26 0.31 2.97
C ASP A 32 -1.48 -0.95 2.13
N ILE A 33 -2.71 -1.15 1.65
CA ILE A 33 -3.09 -2.24 0.74
C ILE A 33 -3.41 -1.67 -0.64
N TYR A 34 -2.67 -2.10 -1.65
CA TYR A 34 -2.90 -1.75 -3.04
C TYR A 34 -3.70 -2.83 -3.74
N VAL A 35 -4.76 -2.46 -4.44
CA VAL A 35 -5.68 -3.40 -5.10
C VAL A 35 -6.11 -2.89 -6.48
N PRO A 36 -6.27 -3.74 -7.51
CA PRO A 36 -6.88 -3.34 -8.77
C PRO A 36 -8.34 -2.87 -8.59
N LEU A 37 -8.82 -2.01 -9.49
CA LEU A 37 -10.21 -1.53 -9.45
C LEU A 37 -11.22 -2.70 -9.47
N ALA A 38 -10.97 -3.71 -10.31
CA ALA A 38 -11.86 -4.85 -10.53
C ALA A 38 -12.15 -5.68 -9.27
N THR A 39 -11.18 -5.77 -8.35
CA THR A 39 -11.28 -6.58 -7.12
C THR A 39 -11.42 -5.74 -5.86
N SER A 40 -11.45 -4.41 -5.98
CA SER A 40 -11.48 -3.49 -4.84
C SER A 40 -12.69 -3.68 -3.92
N THR A 41 -13.89 -3.93 -4.46
CA THR A 41 -15.07 -4.22 -3.66
C THR A 41 -14.92 -5.51 -2.85
N HIS A 42 -14.31 -6.53 -3.44
CA HIS A 42 -14.06 -7.79 -2.72
C HIS A 42 -13.03 -7.59 -1.61
N MET A 43 -11.96 -6.82 -1.87
CA MET A 43 -10.98 -6.45 -0.85
C MET A 43 -11.62 -5.72 0.33
N LEU A 44 -12.43 -4.68 0.07
CA LEU A 44 -13.12 -3.94 1.12
C LEU A 44 -14.03 -4.84 1.96
N ASN A 45 -14.80 -5.73 1.32
CA ASN A 45 -15.64 -6.69 2.03
C ASN A 45 -14.82 -7.64 2.91
N CYS A 46 -13.66 -8.11 2.45
CA CYS A 46 -12.78 -8.94 3.26
C CYS A 46 -12.23 -8.16 4.46
N VAL A 47 -11.74 -6.92 4.27
CA VAL A 47 -11.21 -6.10 5.37
C VAL A 47 -12.32 -5.77 6.38
N MET A 48 -13.54 -5.49 5.93
CA MET A 48 -14.69 -5.25 6.80
C MET A 48 -15.11 -6.50 7.58
N ALA A 49 -14.97 -7.69 6.99
CA ALA A 49 -15.22 -8.96 7.69
C ALA A 49 -14.23 -9.21 8.84
N GLU A 50 -13.04 -8.60 8.80
CA GLU A 50 -12.04 -8.61 9.89
C GLU A 50 -12.33 -7.56 10.99
N GLY A 51 -13.49 -6.90 10.96
CA GLY A 51 -13.92 -5.95 12.00
C GLY A 51 -13.53 -4.49 11.77
N TYR A 52 -13.07 -4.15 10.57
CA TYR A 52 -12.80 -2.76 10.20
C TYR A 52 -14.05 -2.08 9.63
N SER A 53 -14.17 -0.77 9.85
CA SER A 53 -15.23 0.08 9.28
C SER A 53 -14.62 1.20 8.46
N ILE A 54 -15.29 1.57 7.36
CA ILE A 54 -14.85 2.70 6.53
C ILE A 54 -15.01 4.00 7.32
N VAL A 55 -13.91 4.73 7.49
CA VAL A 55 -13.89 6.04 8.17
C VAL A 55 -13.76 7.20 7.18
N SER A 56 -13.18 6.94 6.01
CA SER A 56 -13.10 7.91 4.92
C SER A 56 -13.13 7.15 3.59
N ASP A 57 -14.02 7.56 2.70
CA ASP A 57 -14.04 7.11 1.31
C ASP A 57 -13.67 8.30 0.44
N GLY A 58 -12.39 8.35 0.05
CA GLY A 58 -11.84 9.39 -0.80
C GLY A 58 -12.42 9.27 -2.21
N GLN A 59 -13.64 9.76 -2.39
CA GLN A 59 -14.33 9.90 -3.66
C GLN A 59 -13.41 10.65 -4.63
N GLN A 60 -12.75 9.89 -5.51
CA GLN A 60 -11.82 10.32 -6.56
C GLN A 60 -10.74 11.35 -6.16
N VAL A 61 -9.49 10.86 -6.01
CA VAL A 61 -8.27 11.69 -5.95
C VAL A 61 -7.96 12.40 -7.29
N GLN A 62 -8.92 12.44 -8.23
CA GLN A 62 -8.75 13.01 -9.57
C GLN A 62 -8.53 14.53 -9.59
N THR A 63 -8.78 15.25 -8.49
CA THR A 63 -8.71 16.72 -8.49
C THR A 63 -7.31 17.30 -8.27
N ARG A 64 -6.29 16.51 -7.91
CA ARG A 64 -4.93 17.06 -7.62
C ARG A 64 -3.79 16.52 -8.47
N TYR A 65 -3.95 15.38 -9.15
CA TYR A 65 -2.89 14.79 -9.98
C TYR A 65 -3.49 14.18 -11.25
N THR A 66 -3.32 14.87 -12.38
CA THR A 66 -3.85 14.53 -13.71
C THR A 66 -3.33 13.19 -14.28
N HIS A 67 -2.33 12.57 -13.63
CA HIS A 67 -1.69 11.32 -14.05
C HIS A 67 -1.55 10.30 -12.90
N SER A 68 -2.41 10.37 -11.89
CA SER A 68 -2.36 9.39 -10.79
C SER A 68 -2.86 8.02 -11.24
N HIS A 69 -2.04 6.99 -11.08
CA HIS A 69 -2.46 5.60 -11.18
C HIS A 69 -3.32 5.17 -9.98
N VAL A 70 -3.59 6.07 -9.02
CA VAL A 70 -4.56 5.88 -7.94
C VAL A 70 -5.95 6.36 -8.38
N HIS A 71 -6.92 5.46 -8.33
CA HIS A 71 -8.33 5.75 -8.59
C HIS A 71 -9.03 6.36 -7.37
N ARG A 72 -8.86 5.73 -6.21
CA ARG A 72 -9.44 6.16 -4.92
C ARG A 72 -8.61 5.59 -3.77
N VAL A 73 -8.73 6.21 -2.60
CA VAL A 73 -8.18 5.69 -1.34
C VAL A 73 -9.32 5.58 -0.36
N VAL A 74 -9.51 4.39 0.22
CA VAL A 74 -10.50 4.12 1.25
C VAL A 74 -9.77 3.83 2.55
N VAL A 75 -10.02 4.65 3.56
CA VAL A 75 -9.45 4.49 4.90
C VAL A 75 -10.43 3.70 5.74
N LEU A 76 -9.96 2.60 6.32
CA LEU A 76 -10.71 1.77 7.25
C LEU A 76 -10.03 1.75 8.62
N SER A 77 -10.83 1.66 9.68
CA SER A 77 -10.34 1.60 11.05
C SER A 77 -11.15 0.61 11.88
N ASN A 78 -10.49 -0.02 12.85
CA ASN A 78 -11.14 -0.82 13.89
C ASN A 78 -11.13 -0.12 15.27
N GLY A 79 -10.77 1.16 15.31
CA GLY A 79 -10.62 1.95 16.55
C GLY A 79 -9.20 1.92 17.14
N GLU A 80 -8.37 0.94 16.79
CA GLU A 80 -6.96 0.86 17.23
C GLU A 80 -5.97 1.08 16.08
N ARG A 81 -6.26 0.50 14.91
CA ARG A 81 -5.37 0.48 13.74
C ARG A 81 -6.12 0.95 12.51
N ASN A 82 -5.37 1.55 11.58
CA ASN A 82 -5.90 2.03 10.31
C ASN A 82 -5.32 1.21 9.14
N ILE A 83 -6.16 1.02 8.12
CA ILE A 83 -5.81 0.39 6.86
C ILE A 83 -6.20 1.34 5.73
N ASP A 84 -5.25 1.65 4.87
CA ASP A 84 -5.47 2.43 3.67
C ASP A 84 -5.56 1.50 2.47
N VAL A 85 -6.76 1.36 1.91
CA VAL A 85 -6.97 0.59 0.67
C VAL A 85 -6.83 1.54 -0.52
N VAL A 86 -5.68 1.49 -1.16
CA VAL A 86 -5.35 2.26 -2.36
C VAL A 86 -5.79 1.48 -3.60
N VAL A 87 -6.82 1.98 -4.27
CA VAL A 87 -7.35 1.36 -5.47
C VAL A 87 -6.62 1.89 -6.69
N SER A 88 -6.00 1.01 -7.47
CA SER A 88 -5.37 1.40 -8.73
C SER A 88 -6.40 1.74 -9.81
N ALA A 89 -6.11 2.77 -10.59
CA ALA A 89 -6.80 3.11 -11.83
C ALA A 89 -6.43 2.18 -13.00
N THR A 90 -5.45 1.30 -12.82
CA THR A 90 -5.01 0.33 -13.83
C THR A 90 -5.49 -1.09 -13.47
N SER A 91 -5.26 -2.05 -14.37
CA SER A 91 -5.56 -3.46 -14.11
C SER A 91 -4.61 -4.12 -13.09
N VAL A 92 -3.59 -3.43 -12.60
CA VAL A 92 -2.58 -3.98 -11.68
C VAL A 92 -2.43 -3.13 -10.42
N ALA A 93 -2.29 -3.76 -9.26
CA ALA A 93 -2.09 -3.09 -7.98
C ALA A 93 -0.78 -2.28 -7.90
N LEU A 94 0.21 -2.64 -8.72
CA LEU A 94 1.58 -2.10 -8.62
C LEU A 94 1.75 -0.71 -9.25
N SER A 95 0.89 -0.35 -10.21
CA SER A 95 1.02 0.90 -10.98
C SER A 95 1.17 2.16 -10.13
N PRO A 96 0.41 2.35 -9.02
CA PRO A 96 0.60 3.46 -8.09
C PRO A 96 1.93 3.46 -7.35
N ILE A 97 2.45 2.28 -7.02
CA ILE A 97 3.64 2.12 -6.16
C ILE A 97 4.87 2.72 -6.87
N PHE A 98 5.01 2.46 -8.17
CA PHE A 98 6.13 2.98 -8.96
C PHE A 98 5.98 4.46 -9.37
N GLN A 99 4.89 5.13 -8.97
CA GLN A 99 4.71 6.58 -9.16
C GLN A 99 5.08 7.39 -7.92
N PHE A 100 5.47 6.75 -6.80
CA PHE A 100 5.87 7.48 -5.61
C PHE A 100 7.10 8.35 -5.83
N HIS A 101 7.19 9.41 -5.03
CA HIS A 101 8.34 10.31 -5.04
C HIS A 101 9.58 9.72 -4.37
N SER A 102 9.51 8.56 -3.71
CA SER A 102 10.64 8.01 -2.95
C SER A 102 10.81 6.51 -3.18
N THR A 103 12.03 6.09 -3.51
CA THR A 103 12.36 4.67 -3.71
C THR A 103 12.20 3.81 -2.45
N ALA A 104 12.19 4.42 -1.26
CA ALA A 104 12.04 3.72 0.02
C ALA A 104 10.69 2.99 0.16
N ILE A 105 9.64 3.52 -0.47
CA ILE A 105 8.27 2.99 -0.37
C ILE A 105 7.81 2.30 -1.66
N MET A 106 8.74 2.02 -2.58
CA MET A 106 8.47 1.25 -3.80
C MET A 106 8.61 -0.26 -3.61
N ASN A 107 8.77 -0.71 -2.37
CA ASN A 107 8.85 -2.11 -2.00
C ASN A 107 7.43 -2.63 -1.71
N PHE A 108 7.16 -3.90 -2.01
CA PHE A 108 5.83 -4.45 -1.74
C PHE A 108 5.88 -5.93 -1.35
N VAL A 109 4.83 -6.38 -0.68
CA VAL A 109 4.64 -7.76 -0.24
C VAL A 109 3.34 -8.27 -0.85
N SER A 110 3.43 -9.32 -1.67
CA SER A 110 2.28 -10.04 -2.20
C SER A 110 1.89 -11.19 -1.25
N ALA A 111 0.91 -11.99 -1.66
CA ALA A 111 0.55 -13.20 -0.92
C ALA A 111 1.66 -14.28 -0.89
N ASP A 112 2.62 -14.21 -1.81
CA ASP A 112 3.65 -15.24 -2.03
C ASP A 112 5.07 -14.74 -1.95
N THR A 113 5.27 -13.44 -2.12
CA THR A 113 6.59 -12.88 -2.39
C THR A 113 6.76 -11.55 -1.70
N ILE A 114 7.99 -11.31 -1.24
CA ILE A 114 8.46 -9.99 -0.83
C ILE A 114 9.31 -9.45 -1.99
N PHE A 115 8.99 -8.25 -2.46
CA PHE A 115 9.69 -7.60 -3.55
C PHE A 115 10.38 -6.32 -3.07
N CYS A 116 11.69 -6.28 -3.23
CA CYS A 116 12.49 -5.09 -2.98
C CYS A 116 12.94 -4.50 -4.32
N SER A 117 12.39 -3.34 -4.67
CA SER A 117 12.65 -2.69 -5.97
C SER A 117 14.06 -2.11 -6.07
N TYR A 118 14.62 -1.68 -4.93
CA TYR A 118 15.94 -1.05 -4.86
C TYR A 118 16.82 -1.62 -3.73
N PRO A 119 17.23 -2.91 -3.80
CA PRO A 119 17.93 -3.58 -2.69
C PRO A 119 19.17 -2.83 -2.19
N ARG A 120 19.97 -2.29 -3.11
CA ARG A 120 21.20 -1.54 -2.76
C ARG A 120 20.91 -0.26 -1.98
N LEU A 121 19.80 0.41 -2.26
CA LEU A 121 19.40 1.62 -1.54
C LEU A 121 18.73 1.25 -0.21
N THR A 122 17.76 0.35 -0.25
CA THR A 122 16.97 -0.09 0.92
C THR A 122 17.84 -0.67 2.03
N PHE A 123 18.78 -1.56 1.70
CA PHE A 123 19.69 -2.17 2.69
C PHE A 123 20.87 -1.29 3.09
N ARG A 124 21.02 -0.11 2.48
CA ARG A 124 21.96 0.93 2.92
C ARG A 124 21.28 2.09 3.62
N HIS A 125 19.96 2.00 3.84
CA HIS A 125 19.14 3.07 4.43
C HIS A 125 19.20 4.37 3.64
N LEU A 126 19.24 4.25 2.31
CA LEU A 126 19.22 5.37 1.38
C LEU A 126 17.93 5.34 0.56
N SER A 127 17.49 6.52 0.11
CA SER A 127 16.41 6.67 -0.85
C SER A 127 16.75 7.74 -1.87
N LEU A 128 16.30 7.57 -3.11
CA LEU A 128 16.22 8.62 -4.11
C LEU A 128 14.83 9.24 -4.10
N LEU A 129 14.78 10.56 -4.27
CA LEU A 129 13.55 11.31 -4.46
C LEU A 129 13.37 11.66 -5.95
N ASN A 130 12.16 11.51 -6.48
CA ASN A 130 11.78 11.89 -7.86
C ASN A 130 11.29 13.34 -7.94
#